data_AF-A0A8T0MPS5-F1
#
_entry.id   AF-A0A8T0MPS5-F1
#
_cell.length_a   1.000
_cell.length_b   1.000
_cell.length_c   1.000
_cell.angle_alpha   90.00
_cell.angle_beta   90.00
_cell.angle_gamma   90.00
#
_symmetry.space_group_name_H-M   'P 1'
#
loop_
_entity.id
_entity.type
_entity.pdbx_description
1 polymer ?
#
loop_
_entity_poly.entity_id
_entity_poly.type
_entity_poly.pdbx_seq_one_letter_code
_entity_poly.pdbx_strand_id
1 'polypeptide(L)'
;MYDFGLGYHWLNPQGTFKVFCKANKGLCLAVRDGALVLAATDPTDEHQHWFKDIRFSLRIKDTEGKPVFSLVNKATGLAVQHSLGSYNRVRLVKFNPEDFDESVLWTESSHLGRDFSHIRMMHNINLGLHALPGDEEGGGRVQDGTTIVVMEWDESDNQSWKILSWKDEDNTILGGLEAEPTCRIYCKAYKGFSVTVRNGIVCLAPTNFNDKFQQWIEDKRPGNMMKDVEGYPAFTVINRATGDAIEASLGKGNPLKLKAYNPCFLDEFVLWAKGRNMGDGFRCLHMLCNNSLNFKAIQADKDHGGVHNDTYITLSGWSTGDNIQLLWKIVPW
;
A
#
# COMPACT_ATOMS: atom_id res chain seq x y z
N MET A 1 -13.71 -16.33 -29.18
CA MET A 1 -12.53 -15.59 -28.70
C MET A 1 -12.95 -15.02 -27.36
N TYR A 2 -12.78 -15.80 -26.30
CA TYR A 2 -13.30 -15.48 -24.98
C TYR A 2 -12.30 -14.55 -24.30
N ASP A 3 -12.79 -13.38 -23.92
CA ASP A 3 -12.12 -12.45 -23.03
C ASP A 3 -11.87 -13.18 -21.70
N PHE A 4 -10.62 -13.57 -21.44
CA PHE A 4 -10.19 -14.08 -20.14
C PHE A 4 -9.92 -12.93 -19.15
N GLY A 5 -10.45 -11.73 -19.42
CA GLY A 5 -10.59 -10.67 -18.44
C GLY A 5 -11.31 -11.21 -17.22
N LEU A 6 -10.53 -11.55 -16.18
CA LEU A 6 -11.00 -11.85 -14.84
C LEU A 6 -11.97 -10.73 -14.44
N GLY A 7 -13.28 -11.00 -14.57
CA GLY A 7 -14.40 -10.07 -14.38
C GLY A 7 -14.61 -9.63 -12.94
N TYR A 8 -13.51 -9.42 -12.22
CA TYR A 8 -13.45 -9.11 -10.82
C TYR A 8 -12.86 -7.71 -10.70
N HIS A 9 -13.74 -6.70 -10.77
CA HIS A 9 -13.37 -5.28 -10.67
C HIS A 9 -12.57 -4.93 -9.39
N TRP A 10 -12.56 -5.82 -8.40
CA TRP A 10 -11.78 -5.73 -7.16
C TRP A 10 -10.35 -6.29 -7.24
N LEU A 11 -10.01 -7.10 -8.25
CA LEU A 11 -8.63 -7.55 -8.44
C LEU A 11 -7.72 -6.42 -8.92
N ASN A 12 -8.28 -5.30 -9.42
CA ASN A 12 -7.41 -4.27 -9.94
C ASN A 12 -7.96 -2.84 -10.14
N PRO A 13 -7.90 -1.96 -9.12
CA PRO A 13 -8.00 -0.53 -9.34
C PRO A 13 -6.70 0.13 -9.85
N GLN A 14 -5.55 -0.57 -9.86
CA GLN A 14 -4.22 0.06 -9.96
C GLN A 14 -3.41 -0.26 -11.23
N GLY A 15 -3.80 -1.29 -11.98
CA GLY A 15 -3.03 -1.81 -13.11
C GLY A 15 -2.19 -3.04 -12.73
N THR A 16 -1.45 -3.57 -13.68
CA THR A 16 -0.63 -4.77 -13.48
C THR A 16 0.74 -4.43 -12.91
N PHE A 17 1.37 -5.39 -12.27
CA PHE A 17 2.69 -5.29 -11.66
C PHE A 17 3.74 -6.08 -12.44
N LYS A 18 4.99 -5.61 -12.39
CA LYS A 18 6.20 -6.37 -12.68
C LYS A 18 6.84 -6.80 -11.35
N VAL A 19 7.46 -7.97 -11.33
CA VAL A 19 8.23 -8.45 -10.18
C VAL A 19 9.63 -8.76 -10.64
N PHE A 20 10.66 -8.09 -10.13
CA PHE A 20 12.03 -8.26 -10.59
C PHE A 20 12.99 -8.54 -9.45
N CYS A 21 14.10 -9.20 -9.78
CA CYS A 21 15.10 -9.66 -8.84
C CYS A 21 16.25 -8.63 -8.73
N LYS A 22 16.80 -8.44 -7.54
CA LYS A 22 17.95 -7.54 -7.32
C LYS A 22 19.19 -8.01 -8.05
N ALA A 23 19.37 -9.34 -8.16
CA ALA A 23 20.50 -9.95 -8.86
C ALA A 23 20.57 -9.55 -10.34
N ASN A 24 19.43 -9.27 -11.00
CA ASN A 24 19.40 -8.69 -12.34
C ASN A 24 18.09 -7.93 -12.58
N LYS A 25 18.15 -6.60 -12.49
CA LYS A 25 17.00 -5.70 -12.67
C LYS A 25 16.47 -5.62 -14.10
N GLY A 26 17.21 -6.16 -15.08
CA GLY A 26 16.74 -6.29 -16.47
C GLY A 26 15.80 -7.47 -16.68
N LEU A 27 15.67 -8.35 -15.69
CA LEU A 27 14.80 -9.53 -15.73
C LEU A 27 13.63 -9.40 -14.76
N CYS A 28 12.47 -9.89 -15.15
CA CYS A 28 11.30 -9.96 -14.28
C CYS A 28 10.61 -11.33 -14.35
N LEU A 29 9.76 -11.62 -13.36
CA LEU A 29 9.01 -12.85 -13.30
C LEU A 29 8.07 -12.97 -14.50
N ALA A 30 8.10 -14.13 -15.14
CA ALA A 30 7.26 -14.48 -16.26
C ALA A 30 6.73 -15.90 -16.12
N VAL A 31 5.61 -16.19 -16.77
CA VAL A 31 5.16 -17.56 -17.02
C VAL A 31 5.65 -18.01 -18.39
N ARG A 32 6.39 -19.12 -18.43
CA ARG A 32 6.88 -19.78 -19.65
C ARG A 32 6.68 -21.28 -19.52
N ASP A 33 6.03 -21.90 -20.51
CA ASP A 33 5.80 -23.35 -20.54
C ASP A 33 5.23 -23.93 -19.24
N GLY A 34 4.36 -23.18 -18.57
CA GLY A 34 3.75 -23.58 -17.29
C GLY A 34 4.66 -23.47 -16.05
N ALA A 35 5.84 -22.88 -16.19
CA ALA A 35 6.78 -22.63 -15.10
C ALA A 35 6.92 -21.13 -14.79
N LEU A 36 7.24 -20.82 -13.53
CA LEU A 36 7.66 -19.48 -13.12
C LEU A 36 9.17 -19.31 -13.35
N VAL A 37 9.55 -18.33 -14.15
CA VAL A 37 10.94 -18.06 -14.52
C VAL A 37 11.25 -16.56 -14.47
N LEU A 38 12.53 -16.19 -14.51
CA LEU A 38 12.96 -14.85 -14.90
C LEU A 38 13.03 -14.74 -16.43
N ALA A 39 12.56 -13.63 -16.98
CA ALA A 39 12.67 -13.32 -18.40
C ALA A 39 13.06 -11.85 -18.62
N ALA A 40 13.64 -11.56 -19.79
CA ALA A 40 13.98 -10.19 -20.18
C ALA A 40 12.73 -9.28 -20.14
N THR A 41 12.86 -8.12 -19.48
CA THR A 41 11.73 -7.22 -19.23
C THR A 41 11.15 -6.68 -20.53
N ASP A 42 9.87 -6.95 -20.77
CA ASP A 42 9.09 -6.48 -21.91
C ASP A 42 7.70 -6.02 -21.42
N PRO A 43 7.42 -4.70 -21.42
CA PRO A 43 6.13 -4.16 -20.96
C PRO A 43 4.94 -4.53 -21.86
N THR A 44 5.17 -5.18 -22.99
CA THR A 44 4.12 -5.65 -23.90
C THR A 44 3.79 -7.14 -23.71
N ASP A 45 4.63 -7.89 -23.00
CA ASP A 45 4.41 -9.30 -22.74
C ASP A 45 3.49 -9.53 -21.54
N GLU A 46 2.22 -9.84 -21.79
CA GLU A 46 1.21 -10.08 -20.74
C GLU A 46 1.57 -11.20 -19.76
N HIS A 47 2.51 -12.11 -20.09
CA HIS A 47 2.98 -13.14 -19.17
C HIS A 47 3.95 -12.60 -18.12
N GLN A 48 4.44 -11.36 -18.27
CA GLN A 48 5.21 -10.61 -17.26
C GLN A 48 4.33 -9.68 -16.42
N HIS A 49 3.02 -9.65 -16.70
CA HIS A 49 2.06 -8.83 -15.98
C HIS A 49 1.41 -9.64 -14.87
N TRP A 50 1.47 -9.10 -13.66
CA TRP A 50 0.94 -9.75 -12.46
C TRP A 50 -0.15 -8.91 -11.82
N PHE A 51 -1.16 -9.56 -11.27
CA PHE A 51 -2.09 -8.99 -10.32
C PHE A 51 -1.63 -9.38 -8.91
N LYS A 52 -1.74 -8.43 -7.99
CA LYS A 52 -1.49 -8.65 -6.57
C LYS A 52 -2.83 -8.66 -5.85
N ASP A 53 -3.36 -9.84 -5.56
CA ASP A 53 -4.61 -9.98 -4.82
C ASP A 53 -4.35 -9.81 -3.32
N ILE A 54 -5.00 -8.81 -2.72
CA ILE A 54 -4.77 -8.39 -1.33
C ILE A 54 -6.03 -8.51 -0.47
N ARG A 55 -7.05 -9.24 -0.91
CA ARG A 55 -8.35 -9.31 -0.21
C ARG A 55 -8.25 -9.86 1.22
N PHE A 56 -7.28 -10.72 1.49
CA PHE A 56 -7.05 -11.28 2.82
C PHE A 56 -6.04 -10.47 3.66
N SER A 57 -5.41 -9.44 3.10
CA SER A 57 -4.25 -8.74 3.66
C SER A 57 -4.55 -8.06 5.01
N LEU A 58 -5.79 -7.66 5.25
CA LEU A 58 -6.21 -7.05 6.53
C LEU A 58 -6.42 -8.08 7.65
N ARG A 59 -6.84 -9.30 7.29
CA ARG A 59 -7.26 -10.32 8.27
C ARG A 59 -6.18 -11.35 8.55
N ILE A 60 -5.31 -11.59 7.58
CA ILE A 60 -4.29 -12.64 7.64
C ILE A 60 -2.93 -11.99 7.48
N LYS A 61 -2.09 -12.27 8.46
CA LYS A 61 -0.72 -11.77 8.57
C LYS A 61 0.18 -12.95 8.89
N ASP A 62 1.44 -12.88 8.49
CA ASP A 62 2.44 -13.87 8.92
C ASP A 62 2.85 -13.66 10.39
N THR A 63 3.79 -14.47 10.87
CA THR A 63 4.31 -14.43 12.25
C THR A 63 4.99 -13.11 12.64
N GLU A 64 5.38 -12.27 11.68
CA GLU A 64 5.91 -10.92 11.91
C GLU A 64 4.84 -9.83 11.73
N GLY A 65 3.58 -10.22 11.50
CA GLY A 65 2.49 -9.29 11.28
C GLY A 65 2.46 -8.70 9.86
N LYS A 66 3.16 -9.28 8.87
CA LYS A 66 3.11 -8.79 7.49
C LYS A 66 1.88 -9.31 6.77
N PRO A 67 1.15 -8.44 6.06
CA PRO A 67 -0.09 -8.81 5.41
C PRO A 67 0.15 -9.76 4.23
N VAL A 68 -0.76 -10.72 4.03
CA VAL A 68 -0.68 -11.66 2.91
C VAL A 68 -1.16 -11.07 1.59
N PHE A 69 -0.66 -11.63 0.49
CA PHE A 69 -1.17 -11.43 -0.87
C PHE A 69 -1.02 -12.70 -1.72
N SER A 70 -1.76 -12.78 -2.83
CA SER A 70 -1.51 -13.75 -3.89
C SER A 70 -1.00 -13.06 -5.15
N LEU A 71 -0.04 -13.70 -5.82
CA LEU A 71 0.51 -13.21 -7.08
C LEU A 71 -0.10 -14.01 -8.24
N VAL A 72 -0.92 -13.35 -9.06
CA VAL A 72 -1.72 -13.97 -10.13
C VAL A 72 -1.26 -13.46 -11.48
N ASN A 73 -0.89 -14.35 -12.39
CA ASN A 73 -0.43 -13.96 -13.71
C ASN A 73 -1.60 -13.48 -14.58
N LYS A 74 -1.44 -12.36 -15.28
CA LYS A 74 -2.48 -11.77 -16.13
C LYS A 74 -2.83 -12.67 -17.32
N ALA A 75 -1.82 -13.13 -18.07
CA ALA A 75 -2.04 -13.89 -19.30
C ALA A 75 -2.69 -15.26 -19.04
N THR A 76 -2.33 -15.91 -17.93
CA THR A 76 -2.73 -17.30 -17.66
C THR A 76 -3.82 -17.44 -16.60
N GLY A 77 -4.05 -16.43 -15.76
CA GLY A 77 -4.95 -16.50 -14.60
C GLY A 77 -4.47 -17.49 -13.52
N LEU A 78 -3.20 -17.90 -13.56
CA LEU A 78 -2.62 -18.82 -12.59
C LEU A 78 -1.97 -18.05 -11.44
N ALA A 79 -2.17 -18.53 -10.21
CA ALA A 79 -1.50 -18.03 -9.02
C ALA A 79 -0.23 -18.81 -8.73
N VAL A 80 0.77 -18.11 -8.18
CA VAL A 80 1.99 -18.74 -7.64
C VAL A 80 1.63 -19.48 -6.36
N GLN A 81 1.69 -20.81 -6.43
CA GLN A 81 1.50 -21.71 -5.30
C GLN A 81 2.86 -22.12 -4.73
N HIS A 82 2.96 -22.06 -3.40
CA HIS A 82 4.14 -22.53 -2.70
C HIS A 82 4.23 -24.06 -2.71
N SER A 83 5.46 -24.57 -2.65
CA SER A 83 5.74 -26.01 -2.72
C SER A 83 6.11 -26.58 -1.36
N LEU A 84 5.79 -27.85 -1.11
CA LEU A 84 6.11 -28.53 0.15
C LEU A 84 7.63 -28.76 0.29
N GLY A 85 8.32 -27.90 1.03
CA GLY A 85 9.74 -28.05 1.39
C GLY A 85 10.71 -27.27 0.49
N SER A 86 11.94 -27.07 0.99
CA SER A 86 13.03 -26.34 0.32
C SER A 86 13.46 -27.02 -1.00
N TYR A 87 13.99 -26.24 -1.93
CA TYR A 87 14.45 -26.61 -3.28
C TYR A 87 13.36 -27.07 -4.26
N ASN A 88 12.10 -27.08 -3.85
CA ASN A 88 11.03 -27.40 -4.77
C ASN A 88 10.70 -26.20 -5.66
N ARG A 89 10.39 -26.50 -6.93
CA ARG A 89 9.84 -25.51 -7.86
C ARG A 89 8.49 -25.05 -7.34
N VAL A 90 8.26 -23.75 -7.39
CA VAL A 90 6.91 -23.21 -7.22
C VAL A 90 5.99 -23.77 -8.29
N ARG A 91 4.71 -23.90 -7.95
CA ARG A 91 3.68 -24.37 -8.89
C ARG A 91 2.84 -23.19 -9.34
N LEU A 92 2.25 -23.31 -10.52
CA LEU A 92 1.23 -22.39 -11.00
C LEU A 92 -0.11 -23.13 -11.00
N VAL A 93 -1.07 -22.62 -10.24
CA VAL A 93 -2.40 -23.25 -10.08
C VAL A 93 -3.49 -22.28 -10.48
N LYS A 94 -4.65 -22.81 -10.88
CA LYS A 94 -5.81 -21.99 -11.24
C LYS A 94 -6.21 -21.14 -10.04
N PHE A 95 -6.19 -19.81 -10.21
CA PHE A 95 -6.64 -18.91 -9.16
C PHE A 95 -8.17 -18.91 -9.08
N ASN A 96 -8.71 -19.18 -7.89
CA ASN A 96 -10.14 -19.03 -7.61
C ASN A 96 -10.31 -17.95 -6.53
N PRO A 97 -10.82 -16.76 -6.89
CA PRO A 97 -10.98 -15.70 -5.92
C PRO A 97 -12.05 -15.99 -4.85
N GLU A 98 -12.99 -16.89 -5.12
CA GLU A 98 -14.05 -17.24 -4.17
C GLU A 98 -13.63 -18.31 -3.16
N ASP A 99 -12.47 -18.94 -3.38
CA ASP A 99 -11.94 -19.98 -2.50
C ASP A 99 -10.81 -19.41 -1.64
N PHE A 100 -10.72 -19.95 -0.43
CA PHE A 100 -9.62 -19.64 0.48
C PHE A 100 -8.56 -20.73 0.36
N ASP A 101 -7.50 -20.42 -0.38
CA ASP A 101 -6.36 -21.31 -0.57
C ASP A 101 -5.10 -20.70 0.05
N GLU A 102 -4.70 -21.18 1.22
CA GLU A 102 -3.47 -20.76 1.90
C GLU A 102 -2.21 -21.08 1.09
N SER A 103 -2.30 -22.02 0.15
CA SER A 103 -1.15 -22.46 -0.65
C SER A 103 -0.63 -21.40 -1.64
N VAL A 104 -1.45 -20.38 -1.92
CA VAL A 104 -1.11 -19.28 -2.84
C VAL A 104 -0.89 -17.95 -2.11
N LEU A 105 -0.80 -17.98 -0.78
CA LEU A 105 -0.58 -16.80 0.05
C LEU A 105 0.90 -16.61 0.39
N TRP A 106 1.39 -15.42 0.07
CA TRP A 106 2.76 -14.95 0.29
C TRP A 106 2.76 -13.67 1.12
N THR A 107 3.89 -13.34 1.74
CA THR A 107 4.13 -12.04 2.38
C THR A 107 5.43 -11.41 1.88
N GLU A 108 5.58 -10.10 2.10
CA GLU A 108 6.82 -9.36 1.84
C GLU A 108 7.51 -8.96 3.15
N SER A 109 8.80 -9.30 3.28
CA SER A 109 9.58 -9.10 4.52
C SER A 109 9.82 -7.63 4.86
N SER A 110 10.01 -6.76 3.87
CA SER A 110 10.12 -5.31 4.09
C SER A 110 8.74 -4.67 4.01
N HIS A 111 8.54 -3.65 4.83
CA HIS A 111 7.35 -2.81 4.69
C HIS A 111 7.59 -1.86 3.51
N LEU A 112 6.70 -1.92 2.51
CA LEU A 112 6.32 -0.77 1.67
C LEU A 112 7.01 -0.63 0.31
N GLY A 113 7.65 -1.66 -0.24
CA GLY A 113 8.05 -1.75 -1.66
C GLY A 113 8.97 -0.64 -2.19
N ARG A 114 9.50 0.22 -1.30
CA ARG A 114 10.50 1.25 -1.63
C ARG A 114 11.86 0.61 -1.87
N ASP A 115 12.16 -0.43 -1.10
CA ASP A 115 13.36 -1.25 -1.23
C ASP A 115 13.01 -2.66 -1.72
N PHE A 116 14.05 -3.43 -2.06
CA PHE A 116 13.87 -4.85 -2.31
C PHE A 116 13.44 -5.57 -1.02
N SER A 117 12.62 -6.61 -1.17
CA SER A 117 12.03 -7.39 -0.10
C SER A 117 12.07 -8.89 -0.41
N HIS A 118 11.82 -9.73 0.57
CA HIS A 118 11.70 -11.18 0.37
C HIS A 118 10.24 -11.53 0.19
N ILE A 119 9.92 -12.24 -0.88
CA ILE A 119 8.59 -12.83 -1.08
C ILE A 119 8.64 -14.22 -0.46
N ARG A 120 7.93 -14.40 0.65
CA ARG A 120 8.06 -15.57 1.54
C ARG A 120 6.72 -16.22 1.84
N MET A 121 6.74 -17.51 2.14
CA MET A 121 5.52 -18.25 2.49
C MET A 121 4.89 -17.65 3.74
N MET A 122 3.56 -17.51 3.74
CA MET A 122 2.87 -16.93 4.90
C MET A 122 3.06 -17.74 6.20
N HIS A 123 3.10 -19.08 6.11
CA HIS A 123 3.16 -19.97 7.29
C HIS A 123 4.58 -20.39 7.66
N ASN A 124 5.56 -20.13 6.80
CA ASN A 124 6.97 -20.40 7.07
C ASN A 124 7.82 -19.29 6.45
N ILE A 125 8.00 -18.22 7.21
CA ILE A 125 8.70 -17.02 6.77
C ILE A 125 10.19 -17.25 6.46
N ASN A 126 10.76 -18.40 6.82
CA ASN A 126 12.14 -18.77 6.50
C ASN A 126 12.27 -19.27 5.05
N LEU A 127 11.17 -19.61 4.39
CA LEU A 127 11.13 -20.11 3.02
C LEU A 127 10.52 -19.05 2.08
N GLY A 128 11.23 -18.74 1.00
CA GLY A 128 10.78 -17.75 0.03
C GLY A 128 11.24 -18.01 -1.39
N LEU A 129 10.79 -17.14 -2.30
CA LEU A 129 11.17 -17.20 -3.71
C LEU A 129 12.67 -16.98 -3.86
N HIS A 130 13.31 -17.85 -4.63
CA HIS A 130 14.72 -17.81 -4.96
C HIS A 130 14.88 -18.02 -6.47
N ALA A 131 15.59 -17.10 -7.13
CA ALA A 131 16.00 -17.27 -8.53
C ALA A 131 17.21 -18.21 -8.59
N LEU A 132 16.98 -19.48 -8.95
CA LEU A 132 18.02 -20.52 -8.92
C LEU A 132 19.00 -20.31 -10.08
N PRO A 133 20.25 -19.89 -9.83
CA PRO A 133 21.20 -19.66 -10.91
C PRO A 133 21.57 -20.98 -11.60
N GLY A 134 22.03 -20.90 -12.84
CA GLY A 134 22.53 -22.08 -13.54
C GLY A 134 23.79 -22.64 -12.87
N ASP A 135 23.99 -23.95 -13.00
CA ASP A 135 25.15 -24.70 -12.48
C ASP A 135 26.43 -24.43 -13.30
N GLU A 136 26.83 -23.16 -13.44
CA GLU A 136 28.18 -22.82 -13.91
C GLU A 136 29.15 -22.87 -12.73
N GLU A 137 30.31 -23.52 -12.91
CA GLU A 137 31.38 -23.56 -11.92
C GLU A 137 31.74 -22.12 -11.48
N GLY A 138 31.47 -21.79 -10.21
CA GLY A 138 31.68 -20.45 -9.66
C GLY A 138 30.41 -19.74 -9.18
N GLY A 139 29.24 -20.39 -9.24
CA GLY A 139 27.97 -19.80 -8.83
C GLY A 139 27.43 -18.93 -9.95
N GLY A 140 26.68 -19.57 -10.86
CA GLY A 140 26.15 -18.93 -12.06
C GLY A 140 25.35 -17.65 -11.75
N ARG A 141 25.13 -16.83 -12.78
CA ARG A 141 24.29 -15.63 -12.68
C ARG A 141 22.85 -15.95 -13.04
N VAL A 142 21.92 -15.17 -12.50
CA VAL A 142 20.53 -15.21 -12.96
C VAL A 142 20.46 -14.69 -14.40
N GLN A 143 19.75 -15.43 -15.26
CA GLN A 143 19.63 -15.17 -16.69
C GLN A 143 18.21 -15.42 -17.18
N ASP A 144 17.93 -15.11 -18.44
CA ASP A 144 16.65 -15.44 -19.06
C ASP A 144 16.40 -16.95 -18.99
N GLY A 145 15.20 -17.35 -18.57
CA GLY A 145 14.83 -18.73 -18.29
C GLY A 145 15.23 -19.25 -16.90
N THR A 146 15.89 -18.46 -16.05
CA THR A 146 16.22 -18.86 -14.66
C THR A 146 14.96 -19.29 -13.92
N THR A 147 14.96 -20.52 -13.40
CA THR A 147 13.81 -21.10 -12.69
C THR A 147 13.66 -20.51 -11.29
N ILE A 148 12.42 -20.31 -10.86
CA ILE A 148 12.12 -19.91 -9.49
C ILE A 148 11.81 -21.13 -8.62
N VAL A 149 12.46 -21.21 -7.47
CA VAL A 149 12.26 -22.24 -6.44
C VAL A 149 11.91 -21.61 -5.11
N VAL A 150 11.47 -22.44 -4.17
CA VAL A 150 11.41 -22.06 -2.76
C VAL A 150 12.71 -22.47 -2.08
N MET A 151 13.36 -21.56 -1.36
CA MET A 151 14.58 -21.87 -0.60
C MET A 151 14.58 -21.15 0.74
N GLU A 152 15.40 -21.66 1.67
CA GLU A 152 15.72 -20.98 2.92
C GLU A 152 16.44 -19.67 2.65
N TRP A 153 16.16 -18.67 3.49
CA TRP A 153 16.80 -17.36 3.44
C TRP A 153 18.33 -17.46 3.57
N ASP A 154 19.06 -16.89 2.62
CA ASP A 154 20.54 -16.93 2.56
C ASP A 154 21.20 -15.55 2.35
N GLU A 155 20.42 -14.47 2.44
CA GLU A 155 20.89 -13.08 2.24
C GLU A 155 21.37 -12.76 0.82
N SER A 156 21.16 -13.65 -0.14
CA SER A 156 21.56 -13.42 -1.53
C SER A 156 20.63 -12.43 -2.26
N ASP A 157 21.22 -11.74 -3.24
CA ASP A 157 20.46 -10.88 -4.16
C ASP A 157 19.45 -11.67 -5.01
N ASN A 158 19.59 -13.00 -5.12
CA ASN A 158 18.69 -13.91 -5.83
C ASN A 158 17.35 -14.12 -5.12
N GLN A 159 17.27 -13.75 -3.84
CA GLN A 159 16.07 -13.81 -3.01
C GLN A 159 15.47 -12.43 -2.73
N SER A 160 16.10 -11.38 -3.27
CA SER A 160 15.67 -9.99 -3.12
C SER A 160 14.80 -9.57 -4.29
N TRP A 161 13.53 -9.30 -4.03
CA TRP A 161 12.50 -9.02 -5.03
C TRP A 161 11.95 -7.60 -4.91
N LYS A 162 11.46 -7.05 -6.01
CA LYS A 162 10.71 -5.81 -5.99
C LYS A 162 9.46 -5.94 -6.84
N ILE A 163 8.31 -5.62 -6.25
CA ILE A 163 7.01 -5.59 -6.92
C ILE A 163 6.68 -4.14 -7.24
N LEU A 164 6.57 -3.79 -8.52
CA LEU A 164 6.26 -2.43 -8.96
C LEU A 164 5.14 -2.42 -9.99
N SER A 165 4.30 -1.39 -9.94
CA SER A 165 3.30 -1.15 -10.98
C SER A 165 4.01 -0.90 -12.30
N TRP A 166 3.47 -1.43 -13.40
CA TRP A 166 3.97 -1.13 -14.75
C TRP A 166 3.84 0.35 -15.13
N LYS A 167 3.00 1.12 -14.43
CA LYS A 167 2.85 2.57 -14.62
C LYS A 167 3.86 3.38 -13.82
N ASP A 168 4.59 2.74 -12.90
CA ASP A 168 5.48 3.44 -11.99
C ASP A 168 6.91 3.27 -12.46
N GLU A 169 7.70 4.34 -12.35
CA GLU A 169 9.15 4.24 -12.44
C GLU A 169 9.72 3.71 -11.12
N ASP A 170 10.86 3.01 -11.21
CA ASP A 170 11.57 2.50 -10.05
C ASP A 170 11.89 3.66 -9.06
N ASN A 171 11.63 3.46 -7.77
CA ASN A 171 11.94 4.40 -6.67
C ASN A 171 11.13 5.71 -6.64
N THR A 172 9.95 5.80 -7.26
CA THR A 172 9.06 6.95 -7.00
C THR A 172 8.54 6.93 -5.56
N ILE A 173 8.62 8.06 -4.87
CA ILE A 173 8.21 8.18 -3.47
C ILE A 173 6.69 8.02 -3.29
N LEU A 174 5.91 8.32 -4.35
CA LEU A 174 4.44 8.33 -4.33
C LEU A 174 3.80 7.06 -4.89
N GLY A 175 4.57 6.04 -5.30
CA GLY A 175 4.04 4.74 -5.74
C GLY A 175 2.95 4.87 -6.81
N GLY A 176 3.25 5.62 -7.89
CA GLY A 176 2.34 5.77 -9.02
C GLY A 176 1.29 6.87 -8.91
N LEU A 177 1.25 7.60 -7.79
CA LEU A 177 0.31 8.69 -7.56
C LEU A 177 0.80 10.06 -8.07
N GLU A 178 1.88 10.11 -8.85
CA GLU A 178 2.51 11.36 -9.28
C GLU A 178 1.58 12.26 -10.11
N ALA A 179 0.68 11.64 -10.88
CA ALA A 179 -0.31 12.31 -11.72
C ALA A 179 -1.59 12.71 -10.96
N GLU A 180 -1.79 12.25 -9.72
CA GLU A 180 -2.98 12.61 -8.95
C GLU A 180 -2.93 14.08 -8.51
N PRO A 181 -4.06 14.82 -8.62
CA PRO A 181 -4.13 16.20 -8.19
C PRO A 181 -3.92 16.31 -6.69
N THR A 182 -3.25 17.39 -6.26
CA THR A 182 -3.07 17.68 -4.85
C THR A 182 -4.28 18.38 -4.24
N CYS A 183 -4.41 18.27 -2.93
CA CYS A 183 -5.49 18.83 -2.15
C CYS A 183 -4.97 19.55 -0.91
N ARG A 184 -5.78 20.49 -0.43
CA ARG A 184 -5.66 21.20 0.82
C ARG A 184 -6.55 20.59 1.86
N ILE A 185 -6.02 20.37 3.06
CA ILE A 185 -6.80 19.95 4.23
C ILE A 185 -6.78 21.08 5.26
N TYR A 186 -7.94 21.49 5.77
CA TYR A 186 -8.04 22.52 6.82
C TYR A 186 -9.19 22.28 7.80
N CYS A 187 -9.04 22.82 9.00
CA CYS A 187 -9.98 22.68 10.11
C CYS A 187 -11.02 23.81 10.13
N LYS A 188 -12.24 23.52 10.57
CA LYS A 188 -13.31 24.52 10.75
C LYS A 188 -12.97 25.53 11.84
N ALA A 189 -12.22 25.09 12.86
CA ALA A 189 -11.76 25.95 13.98
C ALA A 189 -10.99 27.18 13.50
N TYR A 190 -10.15 27.04 12.46
CA TYR A 190 -9.50 28.16 11.82
C TYR A 190 -9.11 27.84 10.36
N LYS A 191 -9.76 28.53 9.43
CA LYS A 191 -9.62 28.27 7.98
C LYS A 191 -8.35 28.89 7.37
N GLY A 192 -7.63 29.73 8.11
CA GLY A 192 -6.37 30.34 7.65
C GLY A 192 -5.18 29.38 7.69
N PHE A 193 -5.31 28.25 8.38
CA PHE A 193 -4.28 27.22 8.45
C PHE A 193 -4.56 26.05 7.53
N SER A 194 -3.51 25.31 7.21
CA SER A 194 -3.54 24.06 6.47
C SER A 194 -2.83 22.99 7.26
N VAL A 195 -3.24 21.74 7.07
CA VAL A 195 -2.50 20.58 7.55
C VAL A 195 -1.15 20.52 6.84
N THR A 196 -0.08 20.39 7.61
CA THR A 196 1.29 20.24 7.14
C THR A 196 2.02 19.15 7.94
N VAL A 197 3.25 18.85 7.54
CA VAL A 197 4.14 17.94 8.25
C VAL A 197 5.37 18.69 8.68
N ARG A 198 5.69 18.65 9.97
CA ARG A 198 6.91 19.23 10.55
C ARG A 198 7.56 18.22 11.47
N ASN A 199 8.83 17.90 11.22
CA ASN A 199 9.58 16.90 11.99
C ASN A 199 8.85 15.54 12.09
N GLY A 200 8.19 15.12 11.01
CA GLY A 200 7.42 13.86 10.95
C GLY A 200 6.07 13.88 11.69
N ILE A 201 5.68 15.01 12.29
CA ILE A 201 4.41 15.18 12.99
C ILE A 201 3.45 15.97 12.10
N VAL A 202 2.19 15.54 12.07
CA VAL A 202 1.11 16.23 11.36
C VAL A 202 0.54 17.34 12.24
N CYS A 203 0.61 18.58 11.75
CA CYS A 203 0.19 19.77 12.50
C CYS A 203 -0.49 20.82 11.59
N LEU A 204 -0.97 21.91 12.18
CA LEU A 204 -1.51 23.06 11.48
C LEU A 204 -0.46 24.17 11.32
N ALA A 205 -0.44 24.82 10.17
CA ALA A 205 0.41 25.98 9.90
C ALA A 205 -0.31 27.02 9.03
N PRO A 206 0.12 28.31 9.03
CA PRO A 206 -0.29 29.30 8.05
C PRO A 206 -0.26 28.75 6.63
N THR A 207 -1.36 28.96 5.92
CA THR A 207 -1.51 28.44 4.55
C THR A 207 -0.46 29.06 3.64
N ASN A 208 0.33 28.21 2.99
CA ASN A 208 1.36 28.59 2.04
C ASN A 208 1.34 27.62 0.85
N PHE A 209 0.93 28.10 -0.33
CA PHE A 209 0.83 27.26 -1.53
C PHE A 209 2.18 26.73 -2.03
N ASN A 210 3.28 27.41 -1.67
CA ASN A 210 4.63 26.97 -2.03
C ASN A 210 5.17 25.90 -1.08
N ASP A 211 4.51 25.64 0.05
CA ASP A 211 4.91 24.61 0.99
C ASP A 211 4.41 23.24 0.50
N LYS A 212 5.31 22.44 -0.08
CA LYS A 212 4.97 21.09 -0.57
C LYS A 212 4.47 20.16 0.55
N PHE A 213 4.81 20.42 1.81
CA PHE A 213 4.31 19.63 2.94
C PHE A 213 2.85 19.96 3.29
N GLN A 214 2.30 21.07 2.78
CA GLN A 214 0.86 21.39 2.86
C GLN A 214 0.03 20.77 1.74
N GLN A 215 0.67 20.18 0.72
CA GLN A 215 0.00 19.55 -0.40
C GLN A 215 -0.17 18.05 -0.13
N TRP A 216 -1.41 17.58 -0.24
CA TRP A 216 -1.77 16.20 0.05
C TRP A 216 -2.38 15.52 -1.18
N ILE A 217 -2.33 14.20 -1.24
CA ILE A 217 -3.02 13.39 -2.26
C ILE A 217 -4.05 12.52 -1.55
N GLU A 218 -5.26 12.44 -2.12
CA GLU A 218 -6.27 11.49 -1.68
C GLU A 218 -6.23 10.24 -2.56
N ASP A 219 -5.63 9.16 -2.06
CA ASP A 219 -5.76 7.88 -2.73
C ASP A 219 -7.12 7.25 -2.39
N LYS A 220 -8.03 7.29 -3.35
CA LYS A 220 -9.41 6.77 -3.22
C LYS A 220 -9.56 5.32 -3.66
N ARG A 221 -8.50 4.71 -4.18
CA ARG A 221 -8.53 3.33 -4.71
C ARG A 221 -8.94 2.29 -3.65
N PRO A 222 -8.52 2.40 -2.36
CA PRO A 222 -9.03 1.53 -1.31
C PRO A 222 -10.57 1.53 -1.16
N GLY A 223 -11.22 2.64 -1.47
CA GLY A 223 -12.67 2.82 -1.37
C GLY A 223 -13.50 1.98 -2.36
N ASN A 224 -12.86 1.44 -3.39
CA ASN A 224 -13.50 0.50 -4.31
C ASN A 224 -13.70 -0.89 -3.68
N MET A 225 -12.89 -1.23 -2.67
CA MET A 225 -12.93 -2.52 -1.99
C MET A 225 -13.53 -2.42 -0.58
N MET A 226 -13.37 -1.27 0.08
CA MET A 226 -13.70 -1.11 1.50
C MET A 226 -14.54 0.12 1.75
N LYS A 227 -15.50 -0.06 2.64
CA LYS A 227 -16.32 1.00 3.21
C LYS A 227 -16.30 0.85 4.72
N ASP A 228 -16.52 1.95 5.44
CA ASP A 228 -16.75 1.87 6.87
C ASP A 228 -18.13 1.23 7.18
N VAL A 229 -18.43 1.11 8.47
CA VAL A 229 -19.71 0.54 8.96
C VAL A 229 -20.94 1.35 8.57
N GLU A 230 -20.76 2.62 8.17
CA GLU A 230 -21.84 3.50 7.70
C GLU A 230 -21.94 3.53 6.16
N GLY A 231 -21.06 2.80 5.46
CA GLY A 231 -21.02 2.70 4.00
C GLY A 231 -20.18 3.77 3.29
N TYR A 232 -19.43 4.61 4.01
CA TYR A 232 -18.54 5.60 3.40
C TYR A 232 -17.26 4.93 2.87
N PRO A 233 -16.83 5.25 1.62
CA PRO A 233 -15.67 4.62 1.01
C PRO A 233 -14.37 5.00 1.73
N ALA A 234 -13.49 4.01 1.87
CA ALA A 234 -12.15 4.20 2.39
C ALA A 234 -11.27 5.07 1.47
N PHE A 235 -10.31 5.78 2.04
CA PHE A 235 -9.25 6.48 1.31
C PHE A 235 -8.00 6.63 2.18
N THR A 236 -6.87 6.98 1.56
CA THR A 236 -5.63 7.32 2.26
C THR A 236 -5.24 8.77 1.97
N VAL A 237 -4.62 9.43 2.95
CA VAL A 237 -4.13 10.81 2.86
C VAL A 237 -2.60 10.79 2.84
N ILE A 238 -2.02 11.22 1.72
CA ILE A 238 -0.59 11.05 1.43
C ILE A 238 0.06 12.41 1.28
N ASN A 239 1.18 12.64 1.96
CA ASN A 239 1.90 13.89 1.84
C ASN A 239 2.64 13.93 0.49
N ARG A 240 2.46 15.00 -0.30
CA ARG A 240 3.09 15.11 -1.62
C ARG A 240 4.62 15.16 -1.53
N ALA A 241 5.17 15.77 -0.49
CA ALA A 241 6.61 15.95 -0.36
C ALA A 241 7.35 14.67 0.08
N THR A 242 6.74 13.84 0.93
CA THR A 242 7.38 12.63 1.46
C THR A 242 6.92 11.34 0.79
N GLY A 243 5.72 11.33 0.20
CA GLY A 243 5.06 10.12 -0.28
C GLY A 243 4.57 9.17 0.81
N ASP A 244 4.56 9.64 2.07
CA ASP A 244 4.08 8.88 3.22
C ASP A 244 2.62 9.23 3.54
N ALA A 245 1.88 8.29 4.11
CA ALA A 245 0.49 8.46 4.51
C ALA A 245 0.36 8.86 5.98
N ILE A 246 -0.70 9.60 6.31
CA ILE A 246 -1.08 9.85 7.70
C ILE A 246 -1.48 8.52 8.35
N GLU A 247 -0.86 8.18 9.49
CA GLU A 247 -1.13 6.94 10.23
C GLU A 247 -1.80 7.16 11.59
N ALA A 248 -2.56 6.15 12.00
CA ALA A 248 -3.34 6.12 13.23
C ALA A 248 -2.72 5.29 14.38
N SER A 249 -1.58 4.63 14.13
CA SER A 249 -1.03 3.54 14.94
C SER A 249 -0.72 3.92 16.40
N LEU A 250 -0.45 5.19 16.68
CA LEU A 250 -0.18 5.68 18.03
C LEU A 250 -1.44 5.76 18.91
N GLY A 251 -2.64 5.67 18.33
CA GLY A 251 -3.90 5.66 19.09
C GLY A 251 -4.33 7.03 19.61
N LYS A 252 -5.40 7.02 20.42
CA LYS A 252 -6.11 8.22 20.90
C LYS A 252 -5.17 9.16 21.67
N GLY A 253 -5.23 10.46 21.36
CA GLY A 253 -4.50 11.52 22.06
C GLY A 253 -3.04 11.70 21.63
N ASN A 254 -2.46 10.76 20.87
CA ASN A 254 -1.12 10.92 20.33
C ASN A 254 -1.14 11.75 19.03
N PRO A 255 -0.11 12.59 18.79
CA PRO A 255 0.03 13.31 17.52
C PRO A 255 0.09 12.33 16.34
N LEU A 256 -0.69 12.62 15.31
CA LEU A 256 -0.63 11.90 14.05
C LEU A 256 0.76 12.07 13.43
N LYS A 257 1.27 10.98 12.88
CA LYS A 257 2.56 10.93 12.17
C LYS A 257 2.34 10.43 10.76
N LEU A 258 3.42 10.48 10.00
CA LEU A 258 3.48 9.81 8.71
C LEU A 258 4.05 8.40 8.85
N LYS A 259 3.50 7.49 8.07
CA LYS A 259 4.02 6.15 7.81
C LYS A 259 4.25 6.01 6.33
N ALA A 260 5.34 5.35 5.95
CA ALA A 260 5.56 5.05 4.54
C ALA A 260 4.33 4.34 3.94
N TYR A 261 4.00 4.71 2.71
CA TYR A 261 2.80 4.26 2.03
C TYR A 261 3.16 3.46 0.79
N ASN A 262 2.43 2.36 0.58
CA ASN A 262 2.48 1.62 -0.66
C ASN A 262 1.05 1.23 -1.02
N PRO A 263 0.53 1.68 -2.16
CA PRO A 263 -0.86 1.43 -2.53
C PRO A 263 -1.18 -0.04 -2.84
N CYS A 264 -0.15 -0.87 -3.01
CA CYS A 264 -0.25 -2.31 -3.24
C CYS A 264 -0.29 -3.10 -1.94
N PHE A 265 -0.28 -2.42 -0.78
CA PHE A 265 -0.45 -3.02 0.53
C PHE A 265 -1.50 -2.23 1.30
N LEU A 266 -2.59 -2.90 1.65
CA LEU A 266 -3.57 -2.30 2.54
C LEU A 266 -3.07 -2.39 3.97
N ASP A 267 -2.95 -1.23 4.60
CA ASP A 267 -2.69 -1.07 6.02
C ASP A 267 -3.87 -0.34 6.65
N GLU A 268 -4.60 -1.02 7.52
CA GLU A 268 -5.78 -0.46 8.20
C GLU A 268 -5.51 0.85 8.94
N PHE A 269 -4.28 1.06 9.40
CA PHE A 269 -3.92 2.25 10.18
C PHE A 269 -3.66 3.49 9.34
N VAL A 270 -3.66 3.39 8.01
CA VAL A 270 -3.58 4.55 7.09
C VAL A 270 -4.88 4.75 6.29
N LEU A 271 -5.93 3.99 6.63
CA LEU A 271 -7.22 4.07 5.98
C LEU A 271 -8.19 4.94 6.78
N TRP A 272 -8.80 5.88 6.07
CA TRP A 272 -9.71 6.88 6.60
C TRP A 272 -11.04 6.82 5.85
N ALA A 273 -12.09 7.36 6.46
CA ALA A 273 -13.37 7.61 5.80
C ALA A 273 -13.86 9.04 6.10
N LYS A 274 -14.59 9.61 5.13
CA LYS A 274 -15.21 10.92 5.26
C LYS A 274 -16.64 10.72 5.75
N GLY A 275 -16.93 11.15 6.98
CA GLY A 275 -18.29 11.07 7.51
C GLY A 275 -19.27 12.00 6.79
N ARG A 276 -20.50 12.05 7.32
CA ARG A 276 -21.57 12.91 6.81
C ARG A 276 -21.17 14.39 6.78
N ASN A 277 -21.79 15.13 5.87
CA ASN A 277 -21.64 16.59 5.82
C ASN A 277 -22.31 17.22 7.04
N MET A 278 -21.54 17.98 7.83
CA MET A 278 -21.95 18.66 9.06
C MET A 278 -22.21 20.16 8.85
N GLY A 279 -22.41 20.58 7.59
CA GLY A 279 -22.66 21.96 7.19
C GLY A 279 -21.48 22.57 6.43
N ASP A 280 -21.80 23.38 5.43
CA ASP A 280 -20.86 24.04 4.51
C ASP A 280 -19.87 23.10 3.80
N GLY A 281 -20.05 21.78 3.84
CA GLY A 281 -19.12 20.81 3.28
C GLY A 281 -18.03 20.33 4.25
N PHE A 282 -18.10 20.70 5.53
CA PHE A 282 -17.21 20.16 6.56
C PHE A 282 -17.66 18.76 7.00
N ARG A 283 -16.69 17.89 7.26
CA ARG A 283 -16.90 16.48 7.62
C ARG A 283 -15.91 16.06 8.72
N CYS A 284 -16.25 15.04 9.48
CA CYS A 284 -15.25 14.32 10.26
C CYS A 284 -14.42 13.42 9.33
N LEU A 285 -13.14 13.25 9.69
CA LEU A 285 -12.25 12.26 9.09
C LEU A 285 -11.94 11.24 10.18
N HIS A 286 -12.41 10.00 10.01
CA HIS A 286 -12.31 8.96 11.03
C HIS A 286 -11.56 7.74 10.52
N MET A 287 -10.98 6.98 11.46
CA MET A 287 -10.30 5.72 11.13
C MET A 287 -11.30 4.73 10.54
N LEU A 288 -10.91 4.04 9.47
CA LEU A 288 -11.75 3.04 8.84
C LEU A 288 -12.12 1.90 9.81
N CYS A 289 -11.14 1.41 10.59
CA CYS A 289 -11.34 0.33 11.56
C CYS A 289 -11.96 0.78 12.90
N ASN A 290 -12.05 2.10 13.15
CA ASN A 290 -12.65 2.65 14.36
C ASN A 290 -13.27 4.04 14.10
N ASN A 291 -14.54 4.06 13.70
CA ASN A 291 -15.28 5.29 13.39
C ASN A 291 -15.49 6.22 14.60
N SER A 292 -15.21 5.75 15.82
CA SER A 292 -15.27 6.59 17.03
C SER A 292 -14.03 7.46 17.20
N LEU A 293 -12.96 7.24 16.43
CA LEU A 293 -11.72 8.03 16.47
C LEU A 293 -11.57 8.88 15.22
N ASN A 294 -11.54 10.20 15.43
CA ASN A 294 -11.57 11.24 14.41
C ASN A 294 -10.34 12.13 14.50
N PHE A 295 -9.94 12.73 13.39
CA PHE A 295 -8.96 13.81 13.38
C PHE A 295 -9.43 14.96 14.29
N LYS A 296 -8.57 15.39 15.21
CA LYS A 296 -8.83 16.50 16.14
C LYS A 296 -7.63 17.43 16.20
N ALA A 297 -7.83 18.70 15.88
CA ALA A 297 -6.85 19.73 16.22
C ALA A 297 -6.84 19.93 17.74
N ILE A 298 -5.69 19.80 18.40
CA ILE A 298 -5.60 19.99 19.86
C ILE A 298 -5.84 21.46 20.17
N GLN A 299 -6.76 21.73 21.09
CA GLN A 299 -7.02 23.08 21.55
C GLN A 299 -5.84 23.57 22.40
N ALA A 300 -5.27 24.71 22.02
CA ALA A 300 -4.18 25.36 22.74
C ALA A 300 -4.66 26.48 23.67
N ASP A 301 -5.70 27.23 23.30
CA ASP A 301 -6.36 28.24 24.14
C ASP A 301 -7.84 28.47 23.74
N LYS A 302 -8.51 29.46 24.34
CA LYS A 302 -9.92 29.81 24.02
C LYS A 302 -10.07 31.05 23.13
N ASP A 303 -9.02 31.82 22.88
CA ASP A 303 -9.15 33.20 22.40
C ASP A 303 -9.10 33.32 20.86
N HIS A 304 -8.69 32.26 20.14
CA HIS A 304 -8.55 32.27 18.67
C HIS A 304 -9.24 31.11 17.94
N GLY A 305 -10.34 30.58 18.48
CA GLY A 305 -10.91 29.30 18.01
C GLY A 305 -10.06 28.09 18.43
N GLY A 306 -9.02 28.35 19.22
CA GLY A 306 -8.22 27.39 19.96
C GLY A 306 -7.11 26.69 19.21
N VAL A 307 -6.77 27.10 17.99
CA VAL A 307 -5.63 26.52 17.24
C VAL A 307 -4.63 27.61 16.85
N HIS A 308 -3.33 27.30 16.93
CA HIS A 308 -2.23 28.17 16.55
C HIS A 308 -1.27 27.45 15.57
N ASN A 309 -0.26 28.16 15.09
CA ASN A 309 0.80 27.55 14.29
C ASN A 309 1.48 26.44 15.10
N ASP A 310 1.71 25.27 14.50
CA ASP A 310 2.20 24.04 15.16
C ASP A 310 1.19 23.32 16.06
N THR A 311 -0.09 23.66 16.01
CA THR A 311 -1.12 22.83 16.66
C THR A 311 -1.13 21.42 16.08
N TYR A 312 -0.86 20.42 16.92
CA TYR A 312 -0.88 19.02 16.53
C TYR A 312 -2.29 18.52 16.21
N ILE A 313 -2.36 17.53 15.32
CA ILE A 313 -3.57 16.77 15.04
C ILE A 313 -3.47 15.43 15.76
N THR A 314 -4.52 15.04 16.45
CA THR A 314 -4.61 13.77 17.22
C THR A 314 -5.86 13.01 16.84
N LEU A 315 -5.99 11.80 17.37
CA LEU A 315 -7.23 11.03 17.31
C LEU A 315 -8.08 11.25 18.56
N SER A 316 -9.36 11.54 18.38
CA SER A 316 -10.31 11.71 19.48
C SER A 316 -11.73 11.32 19.11
N GLY A 317 -12.52 11.00 20.13
CA GLY A 317 -13.97 10.85 19.98
C GLY A 317 -14.69 12.19 20.09
N TRP A 318 -15.99 12.15 19.84
CA TRP A 318 -16.87 13.27 20.07
C TRP A 318 -16.83 13.71 21.54
N SER A 319 -16.77 15.02 21.76
CA SER A 319 -16.84 15.64 23.08
C SER A 319 -18.17 16.36 23.29
N THR A 320 -18.57 16.52 24.54
CA THR A 320 -19.67 17.39 24.93
C THR A 320 -19.31 18.85 24.62
N GLY A 321 -20.07 19.51 23.74
CA GLY A 321 -19.84 20.90 23.33
C GLY A 321 -19.68 21.10 21.82
N ASP A 322 -19.17 22.27 21.43
CA ASP A 322 -18.85 22.57 20.02
C ASP A 322 -17.63 21.74 19.58
N ASN A 323 -17.76 21.07 18.44
CA ASN A 323 -16.81 20.10 17.91
C ASN A 323 -16.17 20.58 16.60
N ILE A 324 -16.10 21.90 16.38
CA ILE A 324 -15.46 22.51 15.19
C ILE A 324 -14.02 22.04 14.93
N GLN A 325 -13.29 21.62 15.96
CA GLN A 325 -11.94 21.04 15.92
C GLN A 325 -11.87 19.61 15.35
N LEU A 326 -13.03 18.96 15.23
CA LEU A 326 -13.21 17.64 14.58
C LEU A 326 -13.69 17.77 13.12
N LEU A 327 -13.94 19.00 12.66
CA LEU A 327 -14.56 19.26 11.37
C LEU A 327 -13.52 19.76 10.36
N TRP A 328 -13.39 19.03 9.27
CA TRP A 328 -12.35 19.23 8.27
C TRP A 328 -12.95 19.41 6.89
N LYS A 329 -12.20 20.10 6.03
CA LYS A 329 -12.44 20.14 4.59
C LYS A 329 -11.20 19.68 3.86
N ILE A 330 -11.44 18.87 2.83
CA ILE A 330 -10.45 18.53 1.83
C ILE A 330 -10.93 19.14 0.52
N VAL A 331 -10.14 20.02 -0.06
CA VAL A 331 -10.47 20.74 -1.30
C VAL A 331 -9.30 20.64 -2.27
N PRO A 332 -9.52 20.68 -3.60
CA PRO A 332 -8.43 20.78 -4.55
C PRO A 332 -7.49 21.93 -4.18
N TRP A 333 -6.19 21.70 -4.29
CA TRP A 333 -5.18 22.74 -4.05
C TRP A 333 -5.07 23.67 -5.27
#